data_AF-A0A7R9H6J1-F1
#
_entry.id   AF-A0A7R9H6J1-F1
#
_cell.length_a   1.000
_cell.length_b   1.000
_cell.length_c   1.000
_cell.angle_alpha   90.00
_cell.angle_beta   90.00
_cell.angle_gamma   90.00
#
_symmetry.space_group_name_H-M   'P 1'
#
loop_
_entity.id
_entity.type
_entity.pdbx_description
1 polymer ?
#
loop_
_entity_poly.entity_id
_entity_poly.type
_entity_poly.pdbx_seq_one_letter_code
_entity_poly.pdbx_strand_id
1 'polypeptide(L)'
;MLVGNCGSIGECCGSSETSRACSNGVGGSVMFLVSAAVSCIVLYFATSWYLVLLLAFFFVCFIAVSSSLLNSSVVDIFPTRLRAMAVCLTLMAGRTGVVGGSLMIGALIDTHCSLAFVVLSGVSLSEYYVLLVYRL
;
A
#
# COMPACT_ATOMS: atom_id res chain seq x y z
N MET A 1 4.58 25.38 -17.92
CA MET A 1 5.54 24.36 -18.41
C MET A 1 6.39 23.92 -17.23
N LEU A 2 6.36 22.61 -16.94
CA LEU A 2 7.22 21.86 -16.01
C LEU A 2 7.06 22.13 -14.50
N VAL A 3 5.90 21.75 -13.94
CA VAL A 3 5.90 21.04 -12.65
C VAL A 3 6.27 19.60 -12.98
N GLY A 4 7.57 19.37 -13.14
CA GLY A 4 8.18 18.06 -13.33
C GLY A 4 9.09 17.80 -12.15
N ASN A 5 8.52 17.63 -10.95
CA ASN A 5 9.24 16.98 -9.87
C ASN A 5 8.87 15.50 -9.94
N CYS A 6 9.66 14.77 -10.72
CA CYS A 6 9.71 13.32 -10.77
C CYS A 6 10.28 12.82 -9.42
N GLY A 7 9.44 12.91 -8.38
CA GLY A 7 9.82 12.62 -7.00
C GLY A 7 9.50 11.19 -6.56
N SER A 8 8.96 10.33 -7.44
CA SER A 8 8.76 8.90 -7.16
C SER A 8 8.59 8.09 -8.44
N ILE A 9 9.33 7.00 -8.53
CA ILE A 9 9.44 6.01 -9.63
C ILE A 9 8.10 5.31 -9.97
N GLY A 10 7.01 5.60 -9.24
CA GLY A 10 5.70 4.94 -9.35
C GLY A 10 4.66 5.65 -10.24
N GLU A 11 4.92 6.86 -10.73
CA GLU A 11 3.92 7.63 -11.51
C GLU A 11 3.95 7.35 -13.03
N CYS A 12 4.94 6.60 -13.53
CA CYS A 12 5.12 6.38 -14.98
C CYS A 12 4.48 5.09 -15.54
N CYS A 13 3.90 4.20 -14.72
CA CYS A 13 3.33 2.94 -15.23
C CYS A 13 1.82 2.98 -15.53
N GLY A 14 1.22 4.17 -15.74
CA GLY A 14 -0.24 4.31 -15.88
C GLY A 14 -0.73 5.47 -16.77
N SER A 15 0.00 5.85 -17.82
CA SER A 15 -0.48 6.88 -18.76
C SER A 15 -1.22 6.27 -19.95
N SER A 16 -2.53 6.04 -19.79
CA SER A 16 -3.61 6.48 -20.73
C SER A 16 -4.99 5.89 -20.41
N GLU A 17 -5.10 4.76 -19.69
CA GLU A 17 -6.41 4.12 -19.37
C GLU A 17 -6.85 4.28 -17.90
N THR A 18 -5.92 4.49 -16.96
CA THR A 18 -6.17 4.59 -15.51
C THR A 18 -6.81 5.91 -15.07
N SER A 19 -6.77 6.95 -15.90
CA SER A 19 -7.36 8.27 -15.60
C SER A 19 -8.89 8.26 -15.54
N ARG A 20 -9.55 7.26 -16.15
CA ARG A 20 -11.02 7.10 -16.12
C ARG A 20 -11.51 6.30 -14.90
N ALA A 21 -10.67 5.43 -14.33
CA ALA A 21 -11.00 4.65 -13.13
C ALA A 21 -11.00 5.51 -11.84
N CYS A 22 -10.24 6.61 -11.80
CA CYS A 22 -10.30 7.60 -10.73
C CYS A 22 -11.52 8.54 -10.80
N SER A 23 -12.33 8.49 -11.87
CA SER A 23 -13.48 9.38 -12.05
C SER A 23 -14.76 8.93 -11.30
N ASN A 24 -14.79 7.72 -10.72
CA ASN A 24 -15.95 7.21 -9.99
C ASN A 24 -15.61 6.83 -8.55
N GLY A 25 -15.30 7.84 -7.72
CA GLY A 25 -15.36 7.76 -6.26
C GLY A 25 -14.38 6.80 -5.55
N VAL A 26 -14.45 6.84 -4.21
CA VAL A 26 -13.61 6.11 -3.23
C VAL A 26 -13.54 4.59 -3.48
N GLY A 27 -14.48 4.02 -4.25
CA GLY A 27 -14.52 2.59 -4.57
C GLY A 27 -13.37 2.09 -5.46
N GLY A 28 -12.76 2.96 -6.27
CA GLY A 28 -11.65 2.56 -7.17
C GLY A 28 -10.39 2.12 -6.42
N SER A 29 -10.01 2.86 -5.37
CA SER A 29 -8.82 2.56 -4.55
C SER A 29 -8.92 1.23 -3.81
N VAL A 30 -10.14 0.85 -3.41
CA VAL A 30 -10.42 -0.42 -2.72
C VAL A 30 -10.16 -1.61 -3.64
N MET A 31 -10.47 -1.50 -4.94
CA MET A 31 -10.23 -2.60 -5.89
C MET A 31 -8.74 -2.92 -6.06
N PHE A 32 -7.88 -1.90 -6.09
CA PHE A 32 -6.42 -2.09 -6.17
C PHE A 32 -5.83 -2.73 -4.89
N LEU A 33 -6.41 -2.43 -3.72
CA LEU A 33 -6.00 -3.03 -2.44
C LEU A 33 -6.42 -4.51 -2.34
N VAL A 34 -7.61 -4.85 -2.83
CA VAL A 34 -8.08 -6.25 -2.87
C VAL A 34 -7.21 -7.09 -3.81
N SER A 35 -6.79 -6.56 -4.96
CA SER A 35 -5.86 -7.27 -5.85
C SER A 35 -4.48 -7.52 -5.23
N ALA A 36 -3.98 -6.59 -4.40
CA ALA A 36 -2.73 -6.77 -3.69
C ALA A 36 -2.83 -7.90 -2.64
N ALA A 37 -3.96 -7.99 -1.92
CA ALA A 37 -4.20 -9.06 -0.94
C ALA A 37 -4.27 -10.46 -1.59
N VAL A 38 -4.91 -10.56 -2.77
CA VAL A 38 -4.94 -11.82 -3.54
C VAL A 38 -3.53 -12.25 -3.97
N SER A 39 -2.66 -11.29 -4.28
CA SER A 39 -1.27 -11.56 -4.68
C SER A 39 -0.45 -12.16 -3.53
N CYS A 40 -0.72 -11.79 -2.27
CA CYS A 40 -0.08 -12.40 -1.09
C CYS A 40 -0.47 -13.87 -0.90
N ILE A 41 -1.71 -14.25 -1.23
CA ILE A 41 -2.19 -15.63 -1.15
C ILE A 41 -1.52 -16.50 -2.24
N VAL A 42 -1.32 -15.93 -3.44
CA VAL A 42 -0.60 -16.61 -4.53
C VAL A 42 0.88 -16.81 -4.20
N LEU A 43 1.51 -15.83 -3.53
CA LEU A 43 2.88 -15.95 -3.04
C LEU A 43 3.07 -17.10 -2.03
N TYR A 44 2.08 -17.40 -1.20
CA TYR A 44 2.15 -18.54 -0.26
C TYR A 44 2.32 -19.88 -1.00
N PHE A 45 1.81 -19.99 -2.23
CA PHE A 45 1.90 -21.20 -3.05
C PHE A 45 3.12 -21.21 -3.98
N ALA A 46 3.84 -20.09 -4.09
CA ALA A 46 4.92 -19.90 -5.06
C ALA A 46 6.30 -20.16 -4.43
N THR A 47 6.85 -21.36 -4.62
CA THR A 47 8.19 -21.75 -4.14
C THR A 47 9.33 -21.29 -5.07
N SER A 48 9.02 -20.72 -6.23
CA SER A 48 10.02 -20.34 -7.24
C SER A 48 10.52 -18.89 -7.07
N TRP A 49 11.83 -18.73 -7.03
CA TRP A 49 12.52 -17.46 -6.78
C TRP A 49 12.16 -16.34 -7.79
N TYR A 50 11.98 -16.68 -9.06
CA TYR A 50 11.54 -15.72 -10.08
C TYR A 50 10.13 -15.17 -9.82
N LEU A 51 9.23 -16.03 -9.35
CA LEU A 51 7.82 -15.70 -9.16
C LEU A 51 7.65 -14.80 -7.94
N VAL A 52 8.44 -15.06 -6.88
CA VAL A 52 8.51 -14.19 -5.69
C VAL A 52 8.97 -12.77 -6.06
N LEU A 53 10.01 -12.64 -6.88
CA LEU A 53 10.53 -11.32 -7.30
C LEU A 53 9.52 -10.55 -8.14
N LEU A 54 8.84 -11.21 -9.08
CA LEU A 54 7.82 -10.57 -9.93
C LEU A 54 6.64 -10.07 -9.08
N LEU A 55 6.14 -10.89 -8.15
CA LEU A 55 5.01 -10.51 -7.31
C LEU A 55 5.38 -9.42 -6.31
N ALA A 56 6.60 -9.42 -5.77
CA ALA A 56 7.09 -8.33 -4.92
C ALA A 56 7.11 -6.98 -5.67
N PHE A 57 7.56 -6.97 -6.92
CA PHE A 57 7.53 -5.76 -7.76
C PHE A 57 6.10 -5.25 -7.97
N PHE A 58 5.18 -6.13 -8.35
CA PHE A 58 3.78 -5.75 -8.49
C PHE A 58 3.21 -5.18 -7.20
N PHE A 59 3.41 -5.86 -6.08
CA PHE A 59 2.92 -5.42 -4.77
C PHE A 59 3.42 -4.03 -4.39
N VAL A 60 4.71 -3.75 -4.60
CA VAL A 60 5.29 -2.41 -4.37
C VAL A 60 4.64 -1.35 -5.26
N CYS A 61 4.39 -1.67 -6.54
CA CYS A 61 3.68 -0.76 -7.45
C CYS A 61 2.25 -0.47 -6.96
N PHE A 62 1.50 -1.49 -6.54
CA PHE A 62 0.14 -1.33 -6.01
C PHE A 62 0.10 -0.44 -4.76
N ILE A 63 1.04 -0.63 -3.83
CA ILE A 63 1.15 0.20 -2.63
C ILE A 63 1.47 1.65 -2.98
N ALA A 64 2.38 1.88 -3.92
CA ALA A 64 2.76 3.22 -4.36
C ALA A 64 1.54 4.00 -4.87
N VAL A 65 0.72 3.38 -5.73
CA VAL A 65 -0.53 3.99 -6.24
C VAL A 65 -1.55 4.21 -5.11
N SER A 66 -1.65 3.28 -4.17
CA SER A 66 -2.59 3.40 -3.05
C SER A 66 -2.24 4.58 -2.15
N SER A 67 -0.97 4.77 -1.83
CA SER A 67 -0.49 5.84 -0.94
C SER A 67 -0.72 7.26 -1.49
N SER A 68 -0.62 7.46 -2.82
CA SER A 68 -0.91 8.74 -3.45
C SER A 68 -2.41 9.07 -3.44
N LEU A 69 -3.27 8.07 -3.59
CA LEU A 69 -4.73 8.19 -3.46
C LEU A 69 -5.15 8.51 -2.02
N LEU A 70 -4.49 7.92 -1.03
CA LEU A 70 -4.72 8.21 0.39
C LEU A 70 -4.43 9.68 0.71
N ASN A 71 -3.31 10.20 0.21
CA ASN A 71 -2.96 11.61 0.41
C ASN A 71 -3.98 12.57 -0.23
N SER A 72 -4.55 12.20 -1.38
CA SER A 72 -5.59 12.99 -2.04
C SER A 72 -6.95 12.91 -1.31
N SER A 73 -7.28 11.75 -0.73
CA SER A 73 -8.56 11.55 -0.03
C SER A 73 -8.58 12.08 1.42
N VAL A 74 -7.44 12.06 2.12
CA VAL A 74 -7.28 12.69 3.45
C VAL A 74 -7.63 14.18 3.42
N VAL A 75 -7.37 14.82 2.29
CA VAL A 75 -7.59 16.25 2.04
C VAL A 75 -9.09 16.60 2.01
N ASP A 76 -9.94 15.68 1.54
CA ASP A 76 -11.39 15.88 1.45
C ASP A 76 -12.14 15.56 2.77
N ILE A 77 -11.55 14.74 3.66
CA ILE A 77 -12.18 14.31 4.92
C ILE A 77 -11.97 15.28 6.09
N PHE A 78 -10.86 16.01 6.12
CA PHE A 78 -10.52 16.87 7.27
C PHE A 78 -10.63 18.37 6.93
N PRO A 79 -11.43 19.16 7.69
CA PRO A 79 -11.48 20.60 7.52
C PRO A 79 -10.12 21.26 7.86
N THR A 80 -9.86 22.40 7.22
CA THR A 80 -8.57 23.10 7.00
C THR A 80 -7.62 23.27 8.18
N ARG A 81 -8.06 23.10 9.43
CA ARG A 81 -7.26 23.34 10.64
C ARG A 81 -6.48 22.11 11.12
N LEU A 82 -6.83 20.90 10.66
CA LEU A 82 -6.23 19.65 11.15
C LEU A 82 -5.48 18.85 10.06
N ARG A 83 -5.45 19.34 8.82
CA ARG A 83 -4.86 18.63 7.67
C ARG A 83 -3.39 18.25 7.90
N ALA A 84 -2.58 19.13 8.47
CA ALA A 84 -1.15 18.88 8.69
C ALA A 84 -0.89 17.78 9.74
N MET A 85 -1.71 17.72 10.80
CA MET A 85 -1.59 16.68 11.83
C MET A 85 -1.93 15.29 11.28
N ALA A 86 -3.00 15.18 10.48
CA ALA A 86 -3.38 13.91 9.87
C ALA A 86 -2.28 13.36 8.95
N VAL A 87 -1.68 14.19 8.12
CA VAL A 87 -0.58 13.79 7.21
C VAL A 87 0.64 13.33 8.01
N CYS A 88 1.02 14.06 9.06
CA CYS A 88 2.13 13.65 9.93
C CYS A 88 1.84 12.30 10.61
N LEU A 89 0.62 12.06 11.09
CA LEU A 89 0.24 10.78 11.71
C LEU A 89 0.34 9.63 10.71
N THR A 90 -0.14 9.80 9.47
CA THR A 90 0.01 8.78 8.41
C THR A 90 1.48 8.50 8.08
N LEU A 91 2.31 9.54 8.00
CA LEU A 91 3.75 9.40 7.73
C LEU A 91 4.49 8.70 8.87
N MET A 92 4.19 9.06 10.12
CA MET A 92 4.79 8.43 11.30
C MET A 92 4.38 6.96 11.40
N ALA A 93 3.10 6.65 11.18
CA ALA A 93 2.59 5.29 11.16
C ALA A 93 3.28 4.43 10.09
N GLY A 94 3.46 4.97 8.87
CA GLY A 94 4.18 4.29 7.79
C GLY A 94 5.64 4.00 8.13
N ARG A 95 6.35 4.94 8.78
CA ARG A 95 7.73 4.71 9.25
C ARG A 95 7.79 3.68 10.35
N THR A 96 6.92 3.75 11.36
CA THR A 96 6.90 2.77 12.46
C THR A 96 6.54 1.36 11.97
N GLY A 97 5.60 1.26 11.01
CA GLY A 97 5.23 -0.01 10.39
C GLY A 97 6.39 -0.64 9.63
N VAL A 98 7.11 0.14 8.82
CA VAL A 98 8.28 -0.35 8.06
C VAL A 98 9.42 -0.76 8.99
N VAL A 99 9.71 0.02 10.03
CA VAL A 99 10.78 -0.30 10.99
C VAL A 99 10.43 -1.57 11.77
N GLY A 100 9.22 -1.64 12.31
CA GLY A 100 8.74 -2.82 13.04
C GLY A 100 8.70 -4.07 12.16
N GLY A 101 8.15 -3.94 10.94
CA GLY A 101 8.09 -5.02 9.96
C GLY A 101 9.46 -5.55 9.57
N SER A 102 10.43 -4.66 9.32
CA SER A 102 11.79 -5.05 8.93
C SER A 102 12.54 -5.77 10.06
N LEU A 103 12.36 -5.30 11.30
CA LEU A 103 12.90 -5.97 12.50
C LEU A 103 12.28 -7.36 12.69
N MET A 104 10.96 -7.48 12.53
CA MET A 104 10.24 -8.74 12.66
C MET A 104 10.63 -9.73 11.54
N ILE A 105 10.68 -9.28 10.29
CA ILE A 105 11.04 -10.12 9.14
C ILE A 105 12.49 -10.61 9.26
N GLY A 106 13.40 -9.75 9.70
CA GLY A 106 14.81 -10.10 9.88
C GLY A 106 15.02 -11.18 10.93
N ALA A 107 14.22 -11.16 12.01
CA ALA A 107 14.25 -12.21 13.04
C ALA A 107 13.60 -13.53 12.58
N LEU A 108 12.60 -13.46 11.69
CA LEU A 108 11.76 -14.60 11.33
C LEU A 108 12.30 -15.42 10.14
N ILE A 109 13.19 -14.83 9.33
CA ILE A 109 13.78 -15.46 8.15
C ILE A 109 14.67 -16.65 8.49
N ASP A 110 15.23 -16.68 9.70
CA ASP A 110 16.21 -17.69 10.12
C ASP A 110 15.57 -19.03 10.54
N THR A 111 14.30 -19.02 10.95
CA THR A 111 13.64 -20.19 11.55
C THR A 111 12.36 -20.65 10.86
N HIS A 112 11.53 -19.74 10.32
CA HIS A 112 10.24 -20.10 9.72
C HIS A 112 9.78 -19.14 8.61
N CYS A 113 10.12 -19.45 7.36
CA CYS A 113 9.70 -18.69 6.16
C CYS A 113 8.16 -18.64 5.98
N SER A 114 7.43 -19.69 6.36
CA SER A 114 5.98 -19.74 6.26
C SER A 114 5.26 -18.81 7.24
N LEU A 115 5.82 -18.61 8.44
CA LEU A 115 5.25 -17.71 9.45
C LEU A 115 5.37 -16.24 9.03
N ALA A 116 6.48 -15.86 8.37
CA ALA A 116 6.66 -14.51 7.86
C ALA A 116 5.55 -14.10 6.89
N PHE A 117 5.12 -15.03 6.04
CA PHE A 117 4.02 -14.81 5.09
C PHE A 117 2.67 -14.58 5.75
N VAL A 118 2.38 -15.32 6.82
CA VAL A 118 1.13 -15.19 7.58
C VAL A 118 1.06 -13.83 8.29
N VAL A 119 2.17 -13.41 8.89
CA VAL A 119 2.25 -12.11 9.59
C VAL A 119 2.08 -10.94 8.61
N LEU A 120 2.71 -11.02 7.43
CA LEU A 120 2.54 -10.04 6.34
C LEU A 120 1.09 -9.93 5.89
N SER A 121 0.42 -11.07 5.73
CA SER A 121 -1.00 -11.10 5.33
C SER A 121 -1.91 -10.49 6.41
N GLY A 122 -1.60 -10.72 7.68
CA GLY A 122 -2.34 -10.16 8.82
C GLY A 122 -2.20 -8.64 8.93
N VAL A 123 -1.00 -8.09 8.68
CA VAL A 123 -0.77 -6.64 8.69
C VAL A 123 -1.61 -5.93 7.62
N SER A 124 -1.70 -6.48 6.40
CA SER A 124 -2.49 -5.88 5.31
C SER A 124 -3.99 -5.75 5.66
N LEU A 125 -4.54 -6.69 6.43
CA LEU A 125 -5.94 -6.64 6.88
C LEU A 125 -6.17 -5.52 7.91
N SER A 126 -5.18 -5.25 8.76
CA SER A 126 -5.27 -4.21 9.79
C SER A 126 -5.40 -2.81 9.18
N GLU A 127 -4.67 -2.53 8.10
CA GLU A 127 -4.71 -1.26 7.38
C GLU A 127 -6.08 -1.05 6.71
N TYR A 128 -6.68 -2.12 6.19
CA TYR A 128 -8.01 -2.10 5.59
C TYR A 128 -9.12 -1.86 6.63
N TYR A 129 -9.01 -2.45 7.82
CA TYR A 129 -9.98 -2.27 8.90
C TYR A 129 -10.03 -0.83 9.40
N VAL A 130 -8.87 -0.19 9.53
CA VAL A 130 -8.75 1.23 9.88
C VAL A 130 -9.48 2.08 8.84
N LEU A 131 -9.24 1.84 7.55
CA LEU A 131 -9.93 2.52 6.44
C LEU A 131 -11.46 2.33 6.46
N LEU A 132 -11.92 1.13 6.81
CA LEU A 132 -13.35 0.81 6.90
C LEU A 132 -14.01 1.49 8.10
N VAL A 133 -13.34 1.53 9.25
CA VAL A 133 -13.79 2.25 10.46
C VAL A 133 -13.85 3.76 10.24
N TYR A 134 -12.89 4.35 9.50
CA TYR A 134 -12.93 5.78 9.15
C TYR A 134 -14.01 6.13 8.10
N ARG A 135 -14.66 5.14 7.49
CA ARG A 135 -15.73 5.32 6.50
C ARG A 135 -17.15 5.09 7.06
N LEU A 136 -17.27 4.57 8.29
CA LEU A 136 -18.51 4.44 9.05
C LEU A 136 -18.84 5.75 9.78
#